data_AF-A0A8S4AK56-F1
#
_entry.id   AF-A0A8S4AK56-F1
#
_cell.length_a   1.000
_cell.length_b   1.000
_cell.length_c   1.000
_cell.angle_alpha   90.00
_cell.angle_beta   90.00
_cell.angle_gamma   90.00
#
_symmetry.space_group_name_H-M   'P 1'
#
loop_
_entity.id
_entity.type
_entity.pdbx_description
1 polymer ?
#
loop_
_entity_poly.entity_id
_entity_poly.type
_entity_poly.pdbx_seq_one_letter_code
_entity_poly.pdbx_strand_id
1 'polypeptide(L)' 'MRDTPLSNCERDFLLKAIEEKKLCEALSDRCFCPLQRIDGRQTYDYRRLKIRFGTDYGCCFVDLGQTRLCPP' A
#
# COMPACT_ATOMS: atom_id res chain seq x y z
N MET A 1 15.73 6.19 17.64
CA MET A 1 15.21 4.90 17.13
C MET A 1 16.24 4.35 16.16
N ARG A 2 16.52 3.05 16.18
CA ARG A 2 17.24 2.40 15.09
C ARG A 2 16.20 1.93 14.08
N ASP A 3 16.39 2.27 12.82
CA ASP A 3 15.54 1.75 11.76
C ASP A 3 15.67 0.24 11.68
N THR A 4 14.55 -0.45 11.45
CA THR A 4 14.57 -1.89 11.24
C THR A 4 15.30 -2.19 9.92
N PRO A 5 16.41 -2.94 9.94
CA PRO A 5 17.15 -3.24 8.72
C PRO A 5 16.32 -4.14 7.81
N LEU A 6 16.27 -3.82 6.51
CA LEU A 6 15.61 -4.62 5.49
C LEU A 6 16.52 -5.77 5.06
N SER A 7 16.01 -7.00 5.04
CA SER A 7 16.77 -8.15 4.56
C SER A 7 16.91 -8.14 3.04
N ASN A 8 18.01 -8.69 2.52
CA ASN A 8 18.22 -8.84 1.08
C ASN A 8 17.14 -9.74 0.44
N CYS A 9 16.72 -10.80 1.14
CA CYS A 9 15.66 -11.68 0.63
C CYS A 9 14.30 -10.97 0.51
N GLU A 10 13.97 -10.06 1.44
CA GLU A 10 12.75 -9.26 1.41
C GLU A 10 12.76 -8.29 0.22
N ARG A 11 13.93 -7.68 -0.04
CA ARG A 11 14.13 -6.80 -1.19
C ARG A 11 13.95 -7.57 -2.51
N ASP A 12 14.59 -8.72 -2.66
CA ASP A 12 14.53 -9.50 -3.90
C ASP A 12 13.12 -10.05 -4.15
N PHE A 13 12.41 -10.45 -3.09
CA PHE A 13 11.01 -10.88 -3.17
C PHE A 13 10.10 -9.75 -3.65
N LEU A 14 10.27 -8.54 -3.10
CA LEU A 14 9.52 -7.35 -3.51
C LEU A 14 9.75 -6.99 -4.98
N LEU A 15 11.01 -7.06 -5.44
CA LEU A 15 11.36 -6.73 -6.82
C LEU A 15 10.76 -7.72 -7.81
N LYS A 16 10.85 -9.03 -7.53
CA LYS A 16 10.24 -10.08 -8.36
C LYS A 16 8.72 -9.91 -8.47
N ALA A 17 8.05 -9.63 -7.36
CA ALA A 17 6.60 -9.40 -7.35
C ALA A 17 6.16 -8.18 -8.18
N ILE A 18 7.04 -7.19 -8.37
CA ILE A 18 6.79 -6.02 -9.23
C ILE A 18 7.10 -6.34 -10.70
N GLU A 19 8.14 -7.11 -10.98
CA GLU A 19 8.51 -7.50 -12.35
C GLU A 19 7.46 -8.40 -13.00
N GLU A 20 6.96 -9.40 -12.27
CA GLU A 20 5.93 -10.32 -12.73
C GLU A 20 4.63 -9.61 -13.12
N LYS A 21 4.34 -8.45 -12.50
CA LYS A 21 3.19 -7.63 -12.84
C LYS A 21 3.25 -7.06 -14.26
N LYS A 22 4.43 -6.65 -14.73
CA LYS A 22 4.61 -6.05 -16.08
C LYS A 22 4.39 -7.06 -17.19
N LEU A 23 4.65 -8.34 -16.91
CA LEU A 23 4.50 -9.42 -17.90
C LEU A 23 3.03 -9.80 -18.13
N CYS A 24 2.16 -9.63 -17.13
CA CYS A 24 0.73 -9.91 -17.26
C CYS A 24 -0.09 -8.81 -17.97
N GLU A 25 0.35 -7.54 -17.95
CA GLU A 25 -0.35 -6.45 -18.67
C GLU A 25 -0.34 -6.63 -20.21
N ALA A 26 0.57 -7.46 -20.74
CA ALA A 26 0.66 -7.73 -22.18
C ALA A 26 -0.29 -8.84 -22.68
N LEU A 27 -0.95 -9.60 -21.78
CA LEU A 27 -1.77 -10.74 -22.14
C LEU A 27 -3.17 -10.65 -21.51
N SER A 28 -4.08 -10.00 -22.24
CA SER A 28 -5.54 -10.16 -22.22
C SER A 28 -6.34 -9.57 -21.06
N ASP A 29 -7.35 -8.77 -21.44
CA ASP A 29 -8.40 -8.11 -20.63
C ASP A 29 -9.29 -9.04 -19.77
N ARG A 30 -8.94 -10.31 -19.60
CA ARG A 30 -9.68 -11.28 -18.77
C ARG A 30 -8.81 -12.18 -17.89
N CYS A 31 -7.56 -11.80 -17.64
CA CYS A 31 -6.80 -12.47 -16.60
C CYS A 31 -7.21 -11.92 -15.22
N PHE A 32 -7.94 -12.75 -14.48
CA PHE A 32 -7.96 -12.73 -13.02
C PHE A 32 -6.53 -13.08 -12.55
N CYS A 33 -5.57 -12.17 -12.74
CA CYS A 33 -4.21 -12.37 -12.28
C CYS A 33 -4.19 -12.21 -10.76
N PRO A 34 -3.82 -13.24 -9.98
CA PRO A 34 -3.51 -13.08 -8.57
C PRO A 34 -2.09 -12.50 -8.45
N LEU A 35 -1.83 -11.35 -9.07
CA LEU A 35 -0.58 -10.60 -8.92
C LEU A 35 -0.88 -9.33 -8.16
N GLN A 36 -1.15 -9.59 -6.89
CA GLN A 36 -1.52 -8.60 -5.90
C GLN A 36 -0.25 -7.99 -5.31
N ARG A 37 -0.29 -6.66 -5.07
CA ARG A 37 0.62 -6.07 -4.07
C ARG A 37 0.54 -6.93 -2.80
N ILE A 38 1.55 -6.89 -1.92
CA ILE A 38 1.52 -7.67 -0.67
C ILE A 38 0.18 -7.51 0.10
N ASP A 39 -0.45 -6.33 -0.02
CA ASP A 39 -1.74 -6.01 0.59
C ASP A 39 -3.00 -6.46 -0.19
N GLY A 40 -2.90 -7.17 -1.31
CA GLY A 40 -4.07 -7.57 -2.13
C GLY A 40 -4.59 -6.51 -3.12
N ARG A 41 -3.99 -5.32 -3.16
CA ARG A 41 -4.50 -4.13 -3.89
C ARG A 41 -4.02 -4.08 -5.35
N GLN A 42 -4.77 -3.37 -6.20
CA GLN A 42 -4.31 -3.00 -7.54
C GLN A 42 -3.27 -1.86 -7.49
N THR A 43 -2.68 -1.49 -8.64
CA THR A 43 -1.61 -0.47 -8.73
C THR A 43 -2.05 0.91 -8.28
N TYR A 44 -3.28 1.28 -8.61
CA TYR A 44 -3.83 2.62 -8.43
C TYR A 44 -4.85 2.70 -7.29
N ASP A 45 -5.05 1.61 -6.55
CA ASP A 45 -5.95 1.56 -5.40
C ASP A 45 -5.27 2.13 -4.16
N TYR A 46 -5.86 3.18 -3.59
CA TYR A 46 -5.41 3.76 -2.33
C TYR A 46 -5.70 2.86 -1.12
N ARG A 47 -4.97 3.11 -0.02
CA ARG A 47 -5.27 2.52 1.30
C ARG A 47 -6.64 3.01 1.82
N ARG A 48 -7.31 2.18 2.62
CA ARG A 48 -8.60 2.57 3.23
C ARG A 48 -8.38 3.83 4.07
N LEU A 49 -9.13 4.87 3.73
CA LEU A 49 -9.15 6.16 4.41
C LEU A 49 -10.21 6.14 5.51
N LYS A 50 -9.84 6.57 6.72
CA LYS A 50 -10.80 6.91 7.78
C LYS A 50 -10.47 8.29 8.32
N ILE A 51 -11.47 9.15 8.36
CA ILE A 51 -11.36 10.51 8.91
C ILE A 51 -12.18 10.55 10.19
N ARG A 52 -11.57 10.98 11.29
CA ARG A 52 -12.24 11.20 12.57
C ARG A 52 -12.11 12.66 12.95
N PHE A 53 -13.22 13.25 13.39
CA PHE A 53 -13.24 14.64 13.83
C PHE A 53 -13.09 14.69 15.34
N GLY A 54 -12.26 15.61 15.82
CA GLY A 54 -12.09 15.89 17.24
C GLY A 54 -13.26 16.73 17.79
N THR A 55 -13.15 17.08 19.07
CA THR A 55 -14.08 18.00 19.75
C THR A 55 -13.96 19.43 19.25
N ASP A 56 -12.76 19.86 18.86
CA ASP A 56 -12.48 21.22 18.42
C ASP A 56 -12.63 21.38 16.91
N TYR A 57 -13.21 22.50 16.49
CA TYR A 57 -13.28 22.88 15.09
C TYR A 57 -11.87 23.04 14.52
N GLY A 58 -11.57 22.30 13.45
CA GLY A 58 -10.25 22.29 12.81
C GLY A 58 -9.36 21.10 13.19
N CYS A 59 -9.80 20.24 14.12
CA CYS A 59 -9.07 19.02 14.48
C CYS A 59 -9.61 17.79 13.70
N CYS A 60 -8.80 17.23 12.81
CA CYS A 60 -9.12 16.00 12.09
C CYS A 60 -7.98 14.98 12.14
N PHE A 61 -8.30 13.76 12.58
CA PHE A 61 -7.39 12.62 12.54
C PHE A 61 -7.63 11.83 11.27
N VAL A 62 -6.56 11.61 10.49
CA VAL A 62 -6.64 10.90 9.21
C VAL A 62 -5.84 9.60 9.32
N ASP A 63 -6.54 8.48 9.17
CA ASP A 63 -5.94 7.16 9.06
C ASP A 63 -5.86 6.76 7.57
N LEU A 64 -4.63 6.70 7.03
CA LEU A 64 -4.29 6.16 5.71
C LEU A 64 -3.80 4.71 5.87
N GLY A 65 -4.73 3.79 6.10
CA GLY A 65 -4.41 2.39 6.43
C GLY A 65 -3.70 2.27 7.78
N GLN A 66 -2.37 2.09 7.76
CA GLN A 66 -1.54 2.03 8.96
C GLN A 66 -0.87 3.36 9.32
N THR A 67 -0.82 4.30 8.38
CA THR A 67 -0.26 5.63 8.62
C THR A 67 -1.33 6.50 9.28
N ARG A 68 -1.00 7.10 10.43
CA ARG A 68 -1.90 8.01 11.15
C ARG A 68 -1.34 9.41 11.13
N LEU A 69 -2.18 10.37 10.80
CA LEU A 69 -1.88 11.79 10.83
C LEU A 69 -2.70 12.43 11.94
N CYS A 70 -2.00 13.01 12.91
CA CYS A 70 -2.57 13.80 13.99
C CYS A 70 -2.28 15.28 13.70
N PRO A 71 -3.27 16.16 13.81
CA PRO A 71 -3.03 17.60 13.75
C PRO A 71 -2.18 18.03 14.97
N PRO A 72 -1.41 19.12 14.84
CA PRO A 72 -0.58 19.65 15.92
C PRO A 72 -1.40 20.19 17.09
#